data_AF-A0A2M9K2J3-F1
#
_entry.id   AF-A0A2M9K2J3-F1
#
_cell.length_a   1.000
_cell.length_b   1.000
_cell.length_c   1.000
_cell.angle_alpha   90.00
_cell.angle_beta   90.00
_cell.angle_gamma   90.00
#
_symmetry.space_group_name_H-M   'P 1'
#
loop_
_entity.id
_entity.type
_entity.pdbx_description
1 polymer ?
#
loop_
_entity_poly.entity_id
_entity_poly.type
_entity_poly.pdbx_seq_one_letter_code
_entity_poly.pdbx_strand_id
1 'polypeptide(L)' 'MADHRGGPGPRTGPDVSETAGATTEPFAECVLCRKPTEYPESHKGVTLCPVCAWQEAQRTSCSG' A
#
# COMPACT_ATOMS: atom_id res chain seq x y z
N MET A 1 20.37 -25.62 42.29
CA MET A 1 19.82 -24.35 42.81
C MET A 1 20.10 -23.30 41.73
N ALA A 2 19.18 -22.85 40.88
CA ALA A 2 17.73 -22.96 40.82
C ALA A 2 17.28 -22.97 39.35
N ASP A 3 16.33 -23.86 39.06
CA ASP A 3 15.52 -23.93 37.84
C ASP A 3 14.65 -22.67 37.68
N HIS A 4 14.81 -21.93 36.58
CA HIS A 4 13.76 -21.06 36.04
C HIS A 4 13.75 -21.06 34.50
N ARG A 5 13.86 -22.24 33.88
CA ARG A 5 13.50 -22.40 32.46
C ARG A 5 11.98 -22.55 32.34
N GLY A 6 11.26 -21.45 32.50
CA GLY A 6 9.82 -21.32 32.27
C GLY A 6 9.52 -19.93 31.72
N GLY A 7 9.42 -19.81 30.40
CA GLY A 7 9.41 -18.52 29.70
C GLY A 7 8.05 -17.83 29.60
N PRO A 8 7.98 -16.64 28.97
CA PRO A 8 6.79 -16.19 28.27
C PRO A 8 6.96 -16.43 26.76
N GLY A 9 5.94 -17.01 26.13
CA GLY A 9 5.89 -17.21 24.68
C GLY A 9 5.99 -15.89 23.90
N PRO A 10 6.09 -15.95 22.55
CA PRO A 10 6.13 -14.76 21.73
C PRO A 10 4.87 -13.93 21.99
N ARG A 11 5.06 -12.67 22.39
CA ARG A 11 3.98 -11.68 22.36
C ARG A 11 3.68 -11.39 20.89
N THR A 12 2.70 -12.08 20.34
CA THR A 12 2.11 -11.73 19.04
C THR A 12 1.56 -10.31 19.13
N GLY A 13 2.23 -9.36 18.48
CA GLY A 13 1.62 -8.14 17.93
C GLY A 13 1.82 -8.20 16.43
N PRO A 14 0.83 -7.82 15.59
CA PRO A 14 -0.16 -6.77 15.81
C PRO A 14 -1.62 -7.28 15.85
N ASP A 15 -2.43 -6.70 16.73
CA ASP A 15 -3.89 -6.75 16.61
C ASP A 15 -4.31 -5.78 15.50
N VAL A 16 -4.85 -6.35 14.43
CA VAL A 16 -5.35 -5.65 13.25
C VAL A 16 -6.73 -5.13 13.60
N SER A 17 -6.87 -3.82 13.88
CA SER A 17 -8.17 -3.16 13.91
C SER A 17 -8.03 -1.64 13.85
N GLU A 18 -7.79 -1.13 12.65
CA GLU A 18 -8.70 -0.11 12.14
C GLU A 18 -8.73 -0.24 10.62
N THR A 19 -9.83 -0.77 10.11
CA THR A 19 -10.18 -0.68 8.69
C THR A 19 -10.42 0.79 8.38
N ALA A 20 -9.33 1.53 8.19
CA ALA A 20 -9.35 2.92 7.81
C ALA A 20 -9.90 2.99 6.38
N GLY A 21 -11.22 3.14 6.29
CA GLY A 21 -11.95 3.44 5.07
C GLY A 21 -11.67 2.44 3.95
N ALA A 22 -12.14 1.20 4.09
CA ALA A 22 -12.45 0.40 2.92
C ALA A 22 -13.56 1.12 2.14
N THR A 23 -13.17 2.10 1.33
CA THR A 23 -13.85 2.40 0.08
C THR A 23 -14.13 1.03 -0.53
N THR A 24 -15.41 0.66 -0.58
CA THR A 24 -15.83 -0.69 -0.97
C THR A 24 -15.46 -1.03 -2.42
N GLU A 25 -14.95 -0.04 -3.14
CA GLU A 25 -14.43 -0.18 -4.48
C GLU A 25 -12.97 -0.65 -4.42
N PRO A 26 -12.61 -1.71 -5.14
CA PRO A 26 -11.22 -2.13 -5.24
C PRO A 26 -10.34 -0.94 -5.65
N PHE A 27 -9.21 -0.81 -4.97
CA PHE A 27 -8.18 0.12 -5.40
C PHE A 27 -7.70 -0.29 -6.79
N ALA A 28 -7.58 0.68 -7.70
CA ALA A 28 -7.04 0.39 -9.02
C ALA A 28 -5.60 -0.14 -8.89
N GLU A 29 -5.22 -1.11 -9.71
CA GLU A 29 -3.83 -1.56 -9.83
C GLU A 29 -3.09 -0.71 -10.87
N CYS A 30 -1.91 -0.22 -10.51
CA CYS A 30 -1.06 0.49 -11.45
C CYS A 30 -0.52 -0.47 -12.53
N VAL A 31 -0.68 -0.12 -13.80
CA VAL A 31 -0.22 -0.98 -14.92
C VAL A 31 1.31 -1.10 -15.02
N LEU A 32 2.07 -0.16 -14.43
CA LEU A 32 3.54 -0.18 -14.46
C LEU A 32 4.16 -0.95 -13.30
N CYS A 33 3.66 -0.73 -12.08
CA CYS A 33 4.27 -1.29 -10.87
C CYS A 33 3.45 -2.39 -10.19
N ARG A 34 2.22 -2.66 -10.67
CA ARG A 34 1.30 -3.70 -10.15
C ARG A 34 1.04 -3.56 -8.65
N LYS A 35 1.13 -2.33 -8.13
CA LYS A 35 0.79 -2.02 -6.75
C LYS A 35 -0.63 -1.44 -6.71
N PRO A 36 -1.42 -1.77 -5.68
CA PRO A 36 -2.69 -1.10 -5.43
C PRO A 36 -2.42 0.38 -5.21
N THR A 37 -3.17 1.23 -5.91
CA THR A 37 -3.06 2.68 -5.80
C THR A 37 -3.87 3.20 -4.62
N GLU A 38 -3.66 4.44 -4.22
CA GLU A 38 -4.53 5.10 -3.24
C GLU A 38 -5.89 5.53 -3.85
N TYR A 39 -6.07 5.37 -5.16
CA TYR A 39 -7.29 5.77 -5.86
C TYR A 39 -8.24 4.58 -6.07
N PRO A 40 -9.56 4.78 -5.86
CA PRO A 40 -10.56 3.79 -6.24
C PRO A 40 -10.61 3.60 -7.76
N GLU A 41 -11.01 2.41 -8.20
CA GLU A 41 -11.28 2.11 -9.62
C GLU A 41 -12.31 3.05 -10.27
N SER A 42 -13.20 3.67 -9.50
CA SER A 42 -14.13 4.70 -9.98
C SER A 42 -13.48 6.04 -10.32
N HIS A 43 -12.19 6.24 -10.01
CA HIS A 43 -11.45 7.43 -10.42
C HIS A 43 -11.14 7.38 -11.94
N LYS A 44 -12.14 7.77 -12.74
CA LYS A 44 -12.11 7.76 -14.21
C LYS A 44 -10.88 8.51 -14.73
N GLY A 45 -9.98 7.78 -15.40
CA GLY A 45 -8.88 8.35 -16.18
C GLY A 45 -7.46 8.09 -15.66
N VAL A 46 -7.30 7.42 -14.51
CA VAL A 46 -5.98 7.17 -13.92
C VAL A 46 -5.70 5.67 -13.85
N THR A 47 -4.99 5.13 -14.84
CA THR A 47 -4.47 3.74 -14.86
C THR A 47 -3.08 3.62 -14.21
N LEU A 48 -2.51 4.74 -13.76
CA LEU A 48 -1.17 4.85 -13.15
C LEU A 48 -1.29 5.31 -11.70
N CYS A 49 -0.46 4.77 -10.81
CA CYS A 49 -0.35 5.32 -9.46
C CYS A 49 0.18 6.77 -9.50
N PRO A 50 -0.09 7.60 -8.46
CA PRO A 50 0.31 9.01 -8.45
C PRO A 50 1.82 9.22 -8.64
N VAL A 51 2.64 8.28 -8.12
CA VAL A 51 4.10 8.28 -8.31
C VAL A 51 4.46 8.07 -9.78
N CYS A 52 3.86 7.09 -10.46
CA CYS A 52 4.11 6.82 -11.87
C CYS A 52 3.60 7.95 -12.76
N ALA A 53 2.43 8.50 -12.47
CA ALA A 53 1.87 9.63 -13.22
C ALA A 53 2.79 10.86 -13.17
N TRP A 54 3.33 11.19 -11.99
CA TRP A 54 4.30 12.28 -11.87
C TRP A 54 5.62 12.01 -12.58
N GLN A 55 6.13 10.75 -12.54
CA GLN A 55 7.35 10.40 -13.25
C GLN A 55 7.22 10.54 -14.76
N GLU A 56 6.09 10.12 -15.35
CA GLU A 56 5.84 10.26 -16.78
C GLU A 56 5.73 11.74 -17.20
N ALA A 57 5.07 12.57 -16.38
CA ALA A 57 5.00 14.01 -16.59
C ALA A 57 6.38 14.67 -16.52
N GLN A 58 7.20 14.32 -15.53
CA GLN A 58 8.59 14.79 -15.41
C GLN A 58 9.45 14.39 -16.60
N ARG A 59 9.39 13.13 -17.06
CA ARG A 59 10.14 12.69 -18.23
C ARG A 59 9.76 13.49 -19.48
N THR A 60 8.47 13.72 -19.67
CA THR A 60 7.99 14.51 -20.81
C THR A 60 8.47 15.96 -20.73
N SER A 61 8.47 16.57 -19.53
CA SER A 61 8.99 17.92 -19.32
C SER A 61 10.51 18.05 -19.47
N CYS A 62 11.28 17.01 -19.14
CA CYS A 62 12.75 17.06 -19.16
C CYS A 62 13.37 16.51 -20.45
N SER A 63 12.58 16.08 -21.44
CA SER A 63 13.07 15.55 -22.73
C SER A 63 13.17 16.62 -23.83
N GLY A 64 13.27 17.90 -23.44
CA GLY A 64 13.38 19.05 -24.34
C GLY A 64 14.82 19.35 -24.77
#